data_AF-A0A1H0AAA9-F1
#
_entry.id   AF-A0A1H0AAA9-F1
#
_cell.length_a   1.000
_cell.length_b   1.000
_cell.length_c   1.000
_cell.angle_alpha   90.00
_cell.angle_beta   90.00
_cell.angle_gamma   90.00
#
_symmetry.space_group_name_H-M   'P 1'
#
loop_
_entity.id
_entity.type
_entity.pdbx_description
1 polymer ?
#
loop_
_entity_poly.entity_id
_entity_poly.type
_entity_poly.pdbx_seq_one_letter_code
_entity_poly.pdbx_strand_id
1 'polypeptide(L)'
;MTKDSYFGKVKTGGANASAGFSFQDACALYHLIKTIDEPAFLALGLENDDDFTLAYSKTKIFAQVKLEELSIPLARAHLGENKILIGSTLNKSLSTFLTYLAHYRNFMKSAESTEAKLKVTQDFEVLRLKHNLSNVPDSWQVDTLPDTKIEELIQFSIMSWGLQTSRVINTQACLQEFLSIIAKKRVTRGFLDKKPALDILYKHSKPIDIGEALTQQNYIDRIGIKKEAILDKVDTKINNAEQFLKADQYSQALEIYINLAAMLESEQLYLKCASIYHVLNEHDHAIAYCDKALKTSPHLPYAQAIKGSSLGEQGRYAEAIDFLKSANHNLPDDAVILYNLGVSFLKLGKIPDAINYFEHAIGIDKTSSSAHLNLGICLFNQQQYSKALEHIEMSLLLEPGMPEAISQKAEIKRFYGEFDEAQALFERGLTAMPDNPLNQRGLAFCLLAKGDLLGAPILLKYCAAELDRLKHGRAITLMDSGLTRTIAIAITRIDELIYEINYNGASFRLAKPAKDTIGITADNIAGLYMPLIIKSYERECDYNNALTQIKLNEMSHLVCIVDGVVNGLGDHCEIRINFKNFSIHSKTDPSKNEGFNAFKSAYQDHCMLLLQHEKTDQSAVFNLVGLQVN
;
A
#
# COMPACT_ATOMS: atom_id res chain seq x y z
N MET A 1 39.73 1.30 51.11
CA MET A 1 38.70 2.01 50.33
C MET A 1 37.59 1.01 50.01
N THR A 2 36.35 1.46 50.23
CA THR A 2 35.05 0.82 49.90
C THR A 2 34.79 -0.62 50.36
N LYS A 3 34.15 -0.73 51.53
CA LYS A 3 33.36 -1.90 51.94
C LYS A 3 31.97 -1.82 51.32
N ASP A 4 31.51 -2.93 50.77
CA ASP A 4 30.09 -3.20 50.54
C ASP A 4 29.28 -3.02 51.83
N SER A 5 28.10 -2.42 51.71
CA SER A 5 27.05 -2.48 52.73
C SER A 5 25.76 -2.97 52.08
N TYR A 6 25.37 -4.19 52.46
CA TYR A 6 24.22 -4.90 51.94
C TYR A 6 22.89 -4.41 52.54
N PHE A 7 22.87 -3.58 53.60
CA PHE A 7 21.63 -2.95 54.11
C PHE A 7 21.87 -1.68 54.95
N GLY A 8 21.30 -0.54 54.51
CA GLY A 8 20.90 0.61 55.35
C GLY A 8 21.76 1.88 55.18
N LYS A 9 21.22 3.10 55.06
CA LYS A 9 19.88 3.60 55.44
C LYS A 9 19.53 4.88 54.65
N VAL A 10 18.23 5.00 54.31
CA VAL A 10 17.45 6.25 54.13
C VAL A 10 17.56 6.95 52.76
N LYS A 11 16.70 6.49 51.83
CA LYS A 11 15.62 7.37 51.33
C LYS A 11 14.27 6.71 51.63
N THR A 12 13.90 6.68 52.90
CA THR A 12 12.50 6.96 53.24
C THR A 12 12.34 8.48 53.17
N GLY A 13 11.81 8.99 52.06
CA GLY A 13 11.13 10.29 52.01
C GLY A 13 9.75 9.96 51.42
N GLY A 14 8.64 10.04 52.14
CA GLY A 14 8.25 11.15 52.99
C GLY A 14 7.52 12.17 52.13
N ALA A 15 6.18 12.08 52.12
CA ALA A 15 5.19 13.05 51.67
C ALA A 15 5.28 13.61 50.22
N ASN A 16 4.55 12.93 49.33
CA ASN A 16 3.92 13.40 48.08
C ASN A 16 4.80 13.63 46.81
N ALA A 17 4.45 12.83 45.78
CA ALA A 17 4.81 12.89 44.35
C ALA A 17 6.18 12.30 43.94
N SER A 18 6.25 10.96 43.82
CA SER A 18 7.08 10.35 42.77
C SER A 18 6.35 10.52 41.42
N ALA A 19 7.09 10.75 40.34
CA ALA A 19 6.50 10.93 39.00
C ALA A 19 5.59 9.76 38.55
N GLY A 20 5.82 8.55 39.09
CA GLY A 20 4.96 7.38 38.86
C GLY A 20 3.57 7.51 39.48
N PHE A 21 3.46 8.10 40.68
CA PHE A 21 2.17 8.30 41.33
C PHE A 21 1.30 9.37 40.66
N SER A 22 1.90 10.45 40.15
CA SER A 22 1.15 11.43 39.35
C SER A 22 0.62 10.81 38.06
N PHE A 23 1.36 9.89 37.46
CA PHE A 23 0.93 9.18 36.26
C PHE A 23 -0.20 8.18 36.56
N GLN A 24 -0.09 7.39 37.63
CA GLN A 24 -1.16 6.50 38.10
C GLN A 24 -2.45 7.27 38.41
N ASP A 25 -2.36 8.38 39.14
CA ASP A 25 -3.53 9.21 39.46
C ASP A 25 -4.21 9.78 38.21
N ALA A 26 -3.41 10.24 37.25
CA ALA A 26 -3.89 10.74 35.98
C ALA A 26 -4.56 9.62 35.15
N CYS A 27 -3.98 8.42 35.11
CA CYS A 27 -4.59 7.26 34.47
C CYS A 27 -5.93 6.90 35.15
N ALA A 28 -5.93 6.81 36.49
CA ALA A 28 -7.13 6.50 37.27
C ALA A 28 -8.24 7.51 37.02
N LEU A 29 -7.90 8.81 36.98
CA LEU A 29 -8.84 9.87 36.66
C LEU A 29 -9.37 9.78 35.22
N TYR A 30 -8.49 9.55 34.24
CA TYR A 30 -8.89 9.38 32.84
C TYR A 30 -9.94 8.27 32.69
N HIS A 31 -9.68 7.11 33.30
CA HIS A 31 -10.61 5.97 33.27
C HIS A 31 -11.89 6.21 34.08
N LEU A 32 -11.80 6.92 35.21
CA LEU A 32 -12.98 7.34 35.95
C LEU A 32 -13.90 8.20 35.08
N ILE A 33 -13.38 9.25 34.44
CA ILE A 33 -14.21 10.14 33.61
C ILE A 33 -14.84 9.39 32.43
N LYS A 34 -14.10 8.49 31.79
CA LYS A 34 -14.64 7.68 30.69
C LYS A 34 -15.79 6.74 31.08
N THR A 35 -15.81 6.29 32.32
CA THR A 35 -16.75 5.25 32.79
C THR A 35 -17.85 5.81 33.70
N ILE A 36 -17.76 7.09 34.09
CA ILE A 36 -18.63 7.66 35.13
C ILE A 36 -20.11 7.63 34.77
N ASP A 37 -20.45 7.72 33.48
CA ASP A 37 -21.84 7.69 33.01
C ASP A 37 -22.38 6.27 32.83
N GLU A 38 -21.54 5.24 32.90
CA GLU A 38 -22.01 3.86 32.80
C GLU A 38 -22.94 3.52 33.97
N PRO A 39 -24.16 3.00 33.71
CA PRO A 39 -25.13 2.73 34.78
C PRO A 39 -24.61 1.73 35.82
N ALA A 40 -23.75 0.80 35.41
CA ALA A 40 -23.21 -0.23 36.27
C ALA A 40 -22.00 0.22 37.11
N PHE A 41 -21.37 1.35 36.78
CA PHE A 41 -20.19 1.86 37.49
C PHE A 41 -20.56 2.38 38.89
N LEU A 42 -19.75 2.02 39.89
CA LEU A 42 -19.99 2.34 41.30
C LEU A 42 -18.93 3.28 41.87
N ALA A 43 -17.64 2.97 41.70
CA ALA A 43 -16.55 3.71 42.34
C ALA A 43 -15.19 3.46 41.69
N LEU A 44 -14.28 4.42 41.83
CA LEU A 44 -12.84 4.25 41.60
C LEU A 44 -12.15 3.92 42.93
N GLY A 45 -11.59 2.72 43.06
CA GLY A 45 -10.71 2.33 44.15
C GLY A 45 -9.26 2.67 43.82
N LEU A 46 -8.56 3.31 44.75
CA LEU A 46 -7.14 3.63 44.60
C LEU A 46 -6.37 2.73 45.57
N GLU A 47 -5.58 1.80 45.01
CA GLU A 47 -4.91 0.72 45.75
C GLU A 47 -3.42 1.04 45.99
N ASN A 48 -2.53 0.05 46.07
CA ASN A 48 -1.11 0.23 46.38
C ASN A 48 -0.31 0.77 45.16
N ASP A 49 1.01 0.65 45.20
CA ASP A 49 1.91 1.20 44.18
C ASP A 49 1.54 0.69 42.78
N ASP A 50 1.25 1.61 41.86
CA ASP A 50 0.97 1.38 40.44
C ASP A 50 -0.37 0.68 40.08
N ASP A 51 -1.38 0.64 40.96
CA ASP A 51 -2.68 0.02 40.63
C ASP A 51 -3.94 0.84 41.02
N PHE A 52 -5.03 0.63 40.29
CA PHE A 52 -6.34 1.15 40.66
C PHE A 52 -7.45 0.20 40.21
N THR A 53 -8.62 0.31 40.81
CA THR A 53 -9.75 -0.58 40.56
C THR A 53 -10.98 0.22 40.12
N LEU A 54 -11.60 -0.17 39.02
CA LEU A 54 -12.92 0.31 38.63
C LEU A 54 -13.96 -0.69 39.13
N ALA A 55 -14.78 -0.27 40.09
CA ALA A 55 -15.82 -1.10 40.68
C ALA A 55 -17.14 -0.93 39.94
N TYR A 56 -17.71 -2.05 39.51
CA TYR A 56 -19.04 -2.13 38.91
C TYR A 56 -19.97 -2.98 39.79
N SER A 57 -21.28 -2.91 39.53
CA SER A 57 -22.31 -3.64 40.29
C SER A 57 -22.11 -5.16 40.34
N LYS A 58 -21.47 -5.76 39.33
CA LYS A 58 -21.26 -7.22 39.22
C LYS A 58 -19.80 -7.65 39.11
N THR A 59 -18.90 -6.72 38.85
CA THR A 59 -17.50 -7.02 38.52
C THR A 59 -16.57 -5.93 39.03
N LYS A 60 -15.28 -6.25 39.12
CA LYS A 60 -14.21 -5.27 39.36
C LYS A 60 -13.19 -5.40 38.24
N ILE A 61 -12.75 -4.27 37.71
CA ILE A 61 -11.67 -4.21 36.73
C ILE A 61 -10.43 -3.68 37.44
N PHE A 62 -9.35 -4.45 37.41
CA PHE A 62 -8.08 -4.11 38.05
C PHE A 62 -7.12 -3.54 37.01
N ALA A 63 -6.72 -2.29 37.16
CA ALA A 63 -5.77 -1.63 36.29
C ALA A 63 -4.37 -1.67 36.92
N GLN A 64 -3.39 -2.15 36.18
CA GLN A 64 -1.98 -2.03 36.47
C GLN A 64 -1.38 -0.93 35.61
N VAL A 65 -0.73 0.05 36.22
CA VAL A 65 -0.06 1.16 35.54
C VAL A 65 1.45 0.92 35.51
N LYS A 66 2.11 1.24 34.41
CA LYS A 66 3.58 1.23 34.28
C LYS A 66 4.04 2.46 33.51
N LEU A 67 4.77 3.36 34.16
CA LEU A 67 5.35 4.54 33.50
C LEU A 67 6.59 4.15 32.67
N GLU A 68 6.37 3.33 31.65
CA GLU A 68 7.39 2.85 30.71
C GLU A 68 6.73 2.43 29.39
N GLU A 69 7.55 2.01 28.42
CA GLU A 69 7.08 1.39 27.18
C GLU A 69 6.66 -0.05 27.45
N LEU A 70 5.42 -0.41 27.09
CA LEU A 70 4.92 -1.77 27.29
C LEU A 70 5.50 -2.74 26.27
N SER A 71 5.89 -3.91 26.77
CA SER A 71 6.46 -5.01 26.00
C SER A 71 5.70 -6.32 26.23
N ILE A 72 5.89 -7.31 25.34
CA ILE A 72 5.25 -8.63 25.48
C ILE A 72 5.56 -9.31 26.83
N PRO A 73 6.80 -9.32 27.35
CA PRO A 73 7.07 -9.87 28.68
C PRO A 73 6.28 -9.20 29.81
N LEU A 74 6.12 -7.88 29.75
CA LEU A 74 5.37 -7.11 30.74
C LEU A 74 3.86 -7.36 30.62
N ALA A 75 3.35 -7.38 29.38
CA ALA A 75 1.96 -7.74 29.09
C ALA A 75 1.62 -9.15 29.59
N ARG A 76 2.53 -10.12 29.38
CA ARG A 76 2.40 -11.49 29.88
C ARG A 76 2.33 -11.55 31.41
N ALA A 77 3.12 -10.74 32.11
CA ALA A 77 3.14 -10.72 33.58
C ALA A 77 1.83 -10.22 34.21
N HIS A 78 1.08 -9.38 33.48
CA HIS A 78 -0.15 -8.74 33.96
C HIS A 78 -1.43 -9.22 33.24
N LEU A 79 -1.33 -10.29 32.46
CA LEU A 79 -2.47 -10.89 31.79
C LEU A 79 -3.45 -11.54 32.79
N GLY A 80 -4.75 -11.32 32.61
CA GLY A 80 -5.78 -11.95 33.43
C GLY A 80 -7.19 -11.41 33.18
N GLU A 81 -8.20 -12.07 33.76
CA GLU A 81 -9.60 -11.66 33.64
C GLU A 81 -9.85 -10.32 34.32
N ASN A 82 -10.62 -9.45 33.65
CA ASN A 82 -11.00 -8.12 34.14
C ASN A 82 -9.78 -7.30 34.56
N LYS A 83 -8.69 -7.37 33.77
CA LYS A 83 -7.48 -6.59 33.99
C LYS A 83 -7.20 -5.65 32.83
N ILE A 84 -6.68 -4.47 33.17
CA ILE A 84 -6.15 -3.50 32.21
C ILE A 84 -4.67 -3.31 32.53
N LEU A 85 -3.79 -3.40 31.54
CA LEU A 85 -2.40 -2.93 31.66
C LEU A 85 -2.26 -1.59 30.95
N ILE A 86 -1.77 -0.57 31.64
CA ILE A 86 -1.66 0.80 31.14
C ILE A 86 -0.20 1.20 31.13
N GLY A 87 0.29 1.75 30.02
CA GLY A 87 1.64 2.31 29.95
C GLY A 87 1.73 3.58 29.14
N SER A 88 2.94 4.16 29.09
CA SER A 88 3.18 5.43 28.40
C SER A 88 3.20 5.28 26.87
N THR A 89 3.77 4.18 26.38
CA THR A 89 3.89 3.84 24.96
C THR A 89 3.84 2.32 24.75
N LEU A 90 3.72 1.85 23.50
CA LEU A 90 3.84 0.44 23.13
C LEU A 90 5.07 0.22 22.26
N ASN A 91 5.80 -0.86 22.51
CA ASN A 91 6.79 -1.30 21.55
C ASN A 91 6.13 -1.98 20.34
N LYS A 92 6.86 -2.04 19.22
CA LYS A 92 6.35 -2.58 17.94
C LYS A 92 5.85 -4.02 18.05
N SER A 93 6.50 -4.85 18.86
CA SER A 93 6.17 -6.27 19.01
C SER A 93 4.82 -6.46 19.71
N LEU A 94 4.60 -5.77 20.83
CA LEU A 94 3.34 -5.81 21.56
C LEU A 94 2.21 -5.14 20.76
N SER A 95 2.48 -4.01 20.10
CA SER A 95 1.51 -3.35 19.21
C SER A 95 1.02 -4.29 18.11
N THR A 96 1.95 -4.98 17.44
CA THR A 96 1.62 -5.98 16.41
C THR A 96 0.74 -7.10 16.97
N PHE A 97 1.10 -7.64 18.14
CA PHE A 97 0.32 -8.70 18.79
C PHE A 97 -1.12 -8.24 19.14
N LEU A 98 -1.28 -7.02 19.69
CA LEU A 98 -2.58 -6.48 20.04
C LEU A 98 -3.47 -6.25 18.81
N THR A 99 -2.88 -5.82 17.68
CA THR A 99 -3.58 -5.72 16.39
C THR A 99 -4.12 -7.09 15.95
N TYR A 100 -3.30 -8.14 15.99
CA TYR A 100 -3.75 -9.50 15.69
C TYR A 100 -4.84 -9.99 16.65
N LEU A 101 -4.71 -9.72 17.95
CA LEU A 101 -5.71 -10.06 18.96
C LEU A 101 -7.05 -9.36 18.69
N ALA A 102 -7.03 -8.09 18.28
CA ALA A 102 -8.23 -7.34 17.93
C ALA A 102 -8.91 -7.91 16.67
N HIS A 103 -8.13 -8.22 15.62
CA HIS A 103 -8.65 -8.89 14.43
C HIS A 103 -9.26 -10.25 14.76
N TYR A 104 -8.57 -11.05 15.56
CA TYR A 104 -9.07 -12.34 16.03
C TYR A 104 -10.42 -12.18 16.75
N ARG A 105 -10.52 -11.31 17.76
CA ARG A 105 -11.77 -11.07 18.50
C ARG A 105 -12.91 -10.58 17.60
N ASN A 106 -12.62 -9.68 16.66
CA ASN A 106 -13.62 -9.17 15.72
C ASN A 106 -14.09 -10.26 14.76
N PHE A 107 -13.18 -11.08 14.24
CA PHE A 107 -13.50 -12.21 13.37
C PHE A 107 -14.34 -13.26 14.10
N MET A 108 -14.04 -13.55 15.37
CA MET A 108 -14.84 -14.50 16.14
C MET A 108 -16.28 -14.01 16.38
N LYS A 109 -16.50 -12.70 16.44
CA LYS A 109 -17.82 -12.07 16.57
C LYS A 109 -18.58 -11.90 15.24
N SER A 110 -17.95 -12.10 14.10
CA SER A 110 -18.58 -11.93 12.78
C SER A 110 -19.55 -13.08 12.44
N ALA A 111 -20.31 -12.92 11.35
CA ALA A 111 -21.23 -13.93 10.82
C ALA A 111 -20.53 -15.06 10.02
N GLU A 112 -19.20 -15.15 10.09
CA GLU A 112 -18.39 -16.11 9.33
C GLU A 112 -18.64 -17.58 9.73
N SER A 113 -18.32 -18.50 8.82
CA SER A 113 -18.52 -19.93 9.00
C SER A 113 -17.69 -20.51 10.15
N THR A 114 -18.18 -21.58 10.77
CA THR A 114 -17.46 -22.30 11.85
C THR A 114 -16.09 -22.81 11.41
N GLU A 115 -15.97 -23.25 10.14
CA GLU A 115 -14.70 -23.72 9.59
C GLU A 115 -13.67 -22.59 9.45
N ALA A 116 -14.10 -21.41 8.98
CA ALA A 116 -13.24 -20.24 8.89
C ALA A 116 -12.78 -19.76 10.28
N LYS A 117 -13.70 -19.77 11.27
CA LYS A 117 -13.37 -19.45 12.66
C LYS A 117 -12.36 -20.44 13.27
N LEU A 118 -12.45 -21.72 12.93
CA LEU A 118 -11.50 -22.73 13.39
C LEU A 118 -10.09 -22.47 12.84
N LYS A 119 -9.95 -22.14 11.55
CA LYS A 119 -8.67 -21.81 10.93
C LYS A 119 -8.03 -20.57 11.56
N VAL A 120 -8.79 -19.49 11.69
CA VAL A 120 -8.31 -18.25 12.33
C VAL A 120 -7.94 -18.47 13.79
N THR A 121 -8.66 -19.34 14.51
CA THR A 121 -8.30 -19.73 15.87
C THR A 121 -6.96 -20.47 15.91
N GLN A 122 -6.73 -21.42 15.01
CA GLN A 122 -5.46 -22.15 14.93
C GLN A 122 -4.27 -21.21 14.64
N ASP A 123 -4.44 -20.27 13.72
CA ASP A 123 -3.40 -19.28 13.37
C ASP A 123 -3.09 -18.36 14.56
N PHE A 124 -4.12 -17.90 15.27
CA PHE A 124 -3.95 -17.07 16.46
C PHE A 124 -3.29 -17.83 17.60
N GLU A 125 -3.61 -19.11 17.79
CA GLU A 125 -2.98 -19.98 18.80
C GLU A 125 -1.48 -20.15 18.54
N VAL A 126 -1.05 -20.31 17.29
CA VAL A 126 0.39 -20.35 16.94
C VAL A 126 1.09 -19.05 17.33
N LEU A 127 0.47 -17.90 17.02
CA LEU A 127 1.02 -16.59 17.39
C LEU A 127 1.07 -16.38 18.91
N ARG A 128 0.02 -16.78 19.63
CA ARG A 128 -0.06 -16.70 21.11
C ARG A 128 1.03 -17.54 21.77
N LEU A 129 1.21 -18.79 21.31
CA LEU A 129 2.22 -19.71 21.82
C LEU A 129 3.65 -19.25 21.51
N LYS A 130 3.89 -18.65 20.33
CA LYS A 130 5.19 -18.04 19.97
C LYS A 130 5.66 -17.01 21.01
N HIS A 131 4.72 -16.30 21.64
CA HIS A 131 5.00 -15.30 22.66
C HIS A 131 4.93 -15.82 24.10
N ASN A 132 4.74 -17.13 24.28
CA ASN A 132 4.55 -17.80 25.57
C ASN A 132 3.43 -17.15 26.41
N LEU A 133 2.37 -16.65 25.77
CA LEU A 133 1.21 -16.11 26.47
C LEU A 133 0.27 -17.25 26.84
N SER A 134 -0.34 -17.21 28.03
CA SER A 134 -1.47 -18.08 28.40
C SER A 134 -2.75 -17.67 27.65
N ASN A 135 -3.88 -18.34 27.91
CA ASN A 135 -5.14 -17.98 27.27
C ASN A 135 -5.48 -16.51 27.58
N VAL A 136 -5.79 -15.72 26.55
CA VAL A 136 -6.02 -14.28 26.67
C VAL A 136 -7.51 -14.02 26.90
N PRO A 137 -7.96 -13.64 28.11
CA PRO A 137 -9.39 -13.45 28.37
C PRO A 137 -9.95 -12.26 27.58
N ASP A 138 -11.20 -12.33 27.12
CA ASP A 138 -11.85 -11.23 26.37
C ASP A 138 -11.94 -9.92 27.15
N SER A 139 -11.99 -10.01 28.48
CA SER A 139 -12.01 -8.87 29.39
C SER A 139 -10.62 -8.26 29.66
N TRP A 140 -9.54 -8.86 29.16
CA TRP A 140 -8.19 -8.30 29.28
C TRP A 140 -7.94 -7.23 28.21
N GLN A 141 -7.40 -6.09 28.66
CA GLN A 141 -7.13 -4.91 27.85
C GLN A 141 -5.71 -4.39 28.10
N VAL A 142 -5.15 -3.74 27.08
CA VAL A 142 -3.88 -3.01 27.17
C VAL A 142 -4.11 -1.64 26.58
N ASP A 143 -3.84 -0.60 27.37
CA ASP A 143 -4.04 0.80 26.99
C ASP A 143 -2.73 1.58 27.06
N THR A 144 -2.67 2.66 26.27
CA THR A 144 -1.57 3.62 26.34
C THR A 144 -2.03 5.04 26.56
N LEU A 145 -1.40 5.69 27.53
CA LEU A 145 -1.62 7.08 27.88
C LEU A 145 -0.25 7.77 27.96
N PRO A 146 0.12 8.60 26.97
CA PRO A 146 1.41 9.30 26.99
C PRO A 146 1.48 10.24 28.20
N ASP A 147 2.51 10.08 29.02
CA ASP A 147 2.74 10.88 30.24
C ASP A 147 2.80 12.39 29.95
N THR A 148 3.41 12.76 28.82
CA THR A 148 3.52 14.14 28.34
C THR A 148 2.18 14.78 27.93
N LYS A 149 1.14 13.99 27.67
CA LYS A 149 -0.16 14.46 27.14
C LYS A 149 -1.35 14.07 28.03
N ILE A 150 -1.14 13.32 29.11
CA ILE A 150 -2.23 12.73 29.90
C ILE A 150 -3.15 13.77 30.53
N GLU A 151 -2.61 14.91 30.97
CA GLU A 151 -3.44 16.00 31.51
C GLU A 151 -4.38 16.58 30.44
N GLU A 152 -3.88 16.77 29.21
CA GLU A 152 -4.70 17.25 28.09
C GLU A 152 -5.83 16.24 27.80
N LEU A 153 -5.51 14.94 27.75
CA LEU A 153 -6.49 13.86 27.53
C LEU A 153 -7.60 13.83 28.59
N ILE A 154 -7.26 14.08 29.86
CA ILE A 154 -8.25 14.15 30.94
C ILE A 154 -9.13 15.39 30.77
N GLN A 155 -8.54 16.55 30.46
CA GLN A 155 -9.31 17.77 30.23
C GLN A 155 -10.29 17.61 29.06
N PHE A 156 -9.88 16.95 27.98
CA PHE A 156 -10.79 16.61 26.87
C PHE A 156 -11.91 15.67 27.31
N SER A 157 -11.60 14.67 28.14
CA SER A 157 -12.62 13.74 28.67
C SER A 157 -13.65 14.46 29.54
N ILE A 158 -13.20 15.39 30.40
CA ILE A 158 -14.06 16.24 31.25
C ILE A 158 -14.92 17.16 30.38
N MET A 159 -14.34 17.77 29.34
CA MET A 159 -15.07 18.62 28.39
C MET A 159 -16.15 17.83 27.64
N SER A 160 -15.82 16.62 27.16
CA SER A 160 -16.75 15.72 26.48
C SER A 160 -17.94 15.36 27.37
N TRP A 161 -17.68 15.03 28.64
CA TRP A 161 -18.73 14.81 29.64
C TRP A 161 -19.64 16.04 29.80
N GLY A 162 -19.06 17.25 29.86
CA GLY A 162 -19.82 18.51 29.93
C GLY A 162 -20.76 18.68 28.73
N LEU A 163 -20.25 18.44 27.51
CA LEU A 163 -21.04 18.52 26.29
C LEU A 163 -22.20 17.52 26.26
N GLN A 164 -21.93 16.26 26.63
CA GLN A 164 -22.95 15.20 26.68
C GLN A 164 -24.06 15.51 27.70
N THR A 165 -23.71 16.20 28.79
CA THR A 165 -24.67 16.60 29.83
C THR A 165 -25.26 18.00 29.60
N SER A 166 -24.96 18.64 28.47
CA SER A 166 -25.40 20.02 28.13
C SER A 166 -24.95 21.06 29.15
N ARG A 167 -23.67 21.02 29.52
CA ARG A 167 -23.03 21.90 30.51
C ARG A 167 -21.70 22.45 30.03
N VAL A 168 -21.40 23.69 30.39
CA VAL A 168 -20.06 24.27 30.27
C VAL A 168 -19.28 23.94 31.53
N ILE A 169 -18.08 23.37 31.42
CA ILE A 169 -17.24 22.94 32.55
C ILE A 169 -15.86 23.62 32.56
N ASN A 170 -15.39 24.06 33.72
CA ASN A 170 -14.01 24.54 33.90
C ASN A 170 -13.08 23.33 34.06
N THR A 171 -12.54 22.84 32.94
CA THR A 171 -11.73 21.61 32.91
C THR A 171 -10.47 21.69 33.77
N GLN A 172 -9.78 22.83 33.80
CA GLN A 172 -8.56 23.02 34.59
C GLN A 172 -8.86 22.98 36.10
N ALA A 173 -9.86 23.73 36.56
CA ALA A 173 -10.22 23.73 37.98
C ALA A 173 -10.77 22.36 38.42
N CYS A 174 -11.55 21.72 37.55
CA CYS A 174 -12.07 20.38 37.77
C CYS A 174 -10.96 19.33 37.87
N LEU A 175 -9.99 19.35 36.94
CA LEU A 175 -8.81 18.48 36.95
C LEU A 175 -8.03 18.61 38.25
N GLN A 176 -7.73 19.85 38.67
CA GLN A 176 -6.96 20.10 39.89
C GLN A 176 -7.68 19.61 41.15
N GLU A 177 -9.00 19.79 41.23
CA GLU A 177 -9.78 19.26 42.36
C GLU A 177 -9.81 17.72 42.35
N PHE A 178 -10.00 17.10 41.19
CA PHE A 178 -9.95 15.64 41.06
C PHE A 178 -8.60 15.06 41.47
N LEU A 179 -7.50 15.59 40.94
CA LEU A 179 -6.15 15.12 41.30
C LEU A 179 -5.88 15.30 42.80
N SER A 180 -6.33 16.40 43.41
CA SER A 180 -6.22 16.60 44.86
C SER A 180 -6.99 15.54 45.67
N ILE A 181 -8.21 15.20 45.24
CA ILE A 181 -9.07 14.22 45.91
C ILE A 181 -8.52 12.80 45.72
N ILE A 182 -8.12 12.46 44.50
CA ILE A 182 -7.51 11.16 44.16
C ILE A 182 -6.23 10.96 44.97
N ALA A 183 -5.33 11.94 45.02
CA ALA A 183 -4.12 11.87 45.83
C ALA A 183 -4.43 11.61 47.32
N LYS A 184 -5.46 12.27 47.90
CA LYS A 184 -5.90 12.04 49.28
C LYS A 184 -6.50 10.65 49.49
N LYS A 185 -7.30 10.18 48.53
CA LYS A 185 -7.95 8.85 48.59
C LYS A 185 -6.92 7.74 48.45
N ARG A 186 -5.91 7.90 47.61
CA ARG A 186 -4.77 6.96 47.50
C ARG A 186 -3.99 6.84 48.81
N VAL A 187 -3.69 7.94 49.50
CA VAL A 187 -3.03 7.92 50.82
C VAL A 187 -3.81 7.09 51.84
N THR A 188 -5.14 7.07 51.73
CA THR A 188 -6.03 6.33 52.64
C THR A 188 -6.48 4.97 52.08
N ARG A 189 -5.99 4.56 50.90
CA ARG A 189 -6.43 3.37 50.16
C ARG A 189 -7.96 3.29 50.02
N GLY A 190 -8.55 4.45 49.74
CA GLY A 190 -9.98 4.66 49.74
C GLY A 190 -10.60 4.63 48.35
N PHE A 191 -11.93 4.76 48.33
CA PHE A 191 -12.73 4.83 47.12
C PHE A 191 -13.22 6.26 46.86
N LEU A 192 -13.28 6.63 45.58
CA LEU A 192 -14.04 7.76 45.07
C LEU A 192 -15.31 7.22 44.41
N ASP A 193 -16.42 7.30 45.14
CA ASP A 193 -17.72 6.83 44.67
C ASP A 193 -18.24 7.70 43.52
N LYS A 194 -19.07 7.11 42.66
CA LYS A 194 -19.64 7.75 41.46
C LYS A 194 -20.35 9.07 41.78
N LYS A 195 -21.15 9.12 42.84
CA LYS A 195 -21.91 10.33 43.20
C LYS A 195 -20.99 11.51 43.58
N PRO A 196 -20.05 11.39 44.53
CA PRO A 196 -19.04 12.41 44.78
C PRO A 196 -18.25 12.83 43.54
N ALA A 197 -17.91 11.89 42.65
CA ALA A 197 -17.22 12.23 41.40
C ALA A 197 -18.09 13.09 40.47
N LEU A 198 -19.37 12.75 40.31
CA LEU A 198 -20.34 13.56 39.59
C LEU A 198 -20.54 14.93 40.25
N ASP A 199 -20.59 15.00 41.58
CA ASP A 199 -20.74 16.26 42.31
C ASP A 199 -19.59 17.23 42.00
N ILE A 200 -18.36 16.74 41.84
CA ILE A 200 -17.21 17.56 41.41
C ILE A 200 -17.42 18.09 39.98
N LEU A 201 -17.84 17.24 39.05
CA LEU A 201 -18.11 17.65 37.68
C LEU A 201 -19.26 18.68 37.62
N TYR A 202 -20.33 18.47 38.37
CA TYR A 202 -21.45 19.40 38.48
C TYR A 202 -21.05 20.72 39.16
N LYS A 203 -20.21 20.68 40.19
CA LYS A 203 -19.68 21.86 40.88
C LYS A 203 -18.89 22.77 39.94
N HIS A 204 -18.10 22.20 39.05
CA HIS A 204 -17.28 22.95 38.09
C HIS A 204 -18.01 23.27 36.78
N SER A 205 -19.31 22.97 36.69
CA SER A 205 -20.07 23.15 35.46
C SER A 205 -21.39 23.91 35.63
N LYS A 206 -21.80 24.59 34.55
CA LYS A 206 -23.05 25.35 34.48
C LYS A 206 -23.94 24.80 33.37
N PRO A 207 -25.26 24.61 33.61
CA PRO A 207 -26.17 24.17 32.57
C PRO A 207 -26.30 25.22 31.47
N ILE A 208 -26.53 24.76 30.25
CA ILE A 208 -26.78 25.61 29.08
C ILE A 208 -28.30 25.75 28.91
N ASP A 209 -28.82 26.99 28.87
CA ASP A 209 -30.22 27.27 28.61
C ASP A 209 -30.49 27.26 27.09
N ILE A 210 -31.41 26.43 26.61
CA ILE A 210 -31.60 26.15 25.18
C ILE A 210 -32.86 26.84 24.65
N GLY A 211 -32.67 27.94 23.92
CA GLY A 211 -33.69 28.60 23.11
C GLY A 211 -33.51 28.43 21.59
N GLU A 212 -32.33 28.02 21.11
CA GLU A 212 -32.01 27.77 19.70
C GLU A 212 -30.91 26.70 19.60
N ALA A 213 -30.87 25.96 18.48
CA ALA A 213 -29.97 24.84 18.26
C ALA A 213 -28.48 25.25 18.38
N LEU A 214 -27.75 24.55 19.25
CA LEU A 214 -26.32 24.75 19.48
C LEU A 214 -25.50 24.27 18.27
N THR A 215 -24.87 25.20 17.54
CA THR A 215 -23.75 24.92 16.65
C THR A 215 -22.42 25.16 17.38
N GLN A 216 -21.37 24.39 17.06
CA GLN A 216 -20.01 24.50 17.66
C GLN A 216 -19.47 25.95 17.66
N GLN A 217 -19.85 26.73 16.66
CA GLN A 217 -19.46 28.14 16.49
C GLN A 217 -20.05 29.06 17.57
N ASN A 218 -21.30 28.83 17.98
CA ASN A 218 -22.00 29.64 19.00
C ASN A 218 -21.56 29.33 20.44
N TYR A 219 -20.95 28.16 20.68
CA TYR A 219 -20.46 27.75 21.99
C TYR A 219 -19.15 28.47 22.35
N ILE A 220 -18.25 28.63 21.39
CA ILE A 220 -16.93 29.24 21.58
C ILE A 220 -17.04 30.74 21.87
N ASP A 221 -17.98 31.44 21.23
CA ASP A 221 -18.14 32.89 21.40
C ASP A 221 -18.79 33.27 22.75
N ARG A 222 -19.52 32.36 23.42
CA ARG A 222 -20.23 32.66 24.68
C ARG A 222 -19.43 32.42 25.96
N ILE A 223 -18.27 31.75 25.90
CA ILE A 223 -17.56 31.27 27.11
C ILE A 223 -16.49 32.23 27.62
N GLY A 224 -16.11 33.28 26.88
CA GLY A 224 -15.21 34.31 27.40
C GLY A 224 -13.84 33.79 27.89
N ILE A 225 -13.38 32.66 27.34
CA ILE A 225 -12.01 32.17 27.51
C ILE A 225 -11.14 32.95 26.53
N LYS A 226 -9.98 33.45 27.01
CA LYS A 226 -9.00 34.18 26.20
C LYS A 226 -8.65 33.37 24.94
N LYS A 227 -9.28 33.77 23.82
CA LYS A 227 -9.28 33.14 22.50
C LYS A 227 -7.88 33.02 21.91
N GLU A 228 -6.97 33.91 22.29
CA GLU A 228 -5.63 34.04 21.73
C GLU A 228 -4.76 32.81 21.99
N ALA A 229 -4.61 32.32 23.22
CA ALA A 229 -3.60 31.27 23.51
C ALA A 229 -3.94 29.85 22.98
N ILE A 230 -5.23 29.52 22.84
CA ILE A 230 -5.67 28.22 22.29
C ILE A 230 -5.72 28.28 20.77
N LEU A 231 -6.23 29.38 20.20
CA LEU A 231 -6.12 29.62 18.76
C LEU A 231 -4.65 29.69 18.35
N ASP A 232 -3.80 30.42 19.05
CA ASP A 232 -2.36 30.47 18.76
C ASP A 232 -1.73 29.07 18.75
N LYS A 233 -2.09 28.18 19.69
CA LYS A 233 -1.56 26.81 19.71
C LYS A 233 -2.13 25.92 18.61
N VAL A 234 -3.42 26.03 18.30
CA VAL A 234 -4.07 25.30 17.19
C VAL A 234 -3.56 25.81 15.86
N ASP A 235 -3.52 27.13 15.67
CA ASP A 235 -2.98 27.83 14.51
C ASP A 235 -1.49 27.55 14.34
N THR A 236 -0.70 27.48 15.42
CA THR A 236 0.71 27.04 15.33
C THR A 236 0.81 25.60 14.86
N LYS A 237 -0.03 24.69 15.37
CA LYS A 237 -0.05 23.29 14.92
C LYS A 237 -0.51 23.16 13.47
N ILE A 238 -1.54 23.90 13.06
CA ILE A 238 -2.02 23.95 11.68
C ILE A 238 -0.94 24.54 10.78
N ASN A 239 -0.31 25.65 11.16
CA ASN A 239 0.77 26.26 10.40
C ASN A 239 1.96 25.30 10.25
N ASN A 240 2.32 24.56 11.30
CA ASN A 240 3.35 23.52 11.22
C ASN A 240 2.93 22.38 10.29
N ALA A 241 1.69 21.92 10.36
CA ALA A 241 1.17 20.89 9.46
C ALA A 241 1.15 21.37 7.99
N GLU A 242 0.75 22.61 7.74
CA GLU A 242 0.78 23.24 6.42
C GLU A 242 2.20 23.46 5.91
N GLN A 243 3.18 23.73 6.79
CA GLN A 243 4.59 23.72 6.42
C GLN A 243 5.08 22.33 6.02
N PHE A 244 4.67 21.29 6.75
CA PHE A 244 4.96 19.91 6.38
C PHE A 244 4.32 19.54 5.04
N LEU A 245 3.07 19.96 4.77
CA LEU A 245 2.44 19.75 3.47
C LEU A 245 3.19 20.46 2.33
N LYS A 246 3.62 21.71 2.55
CA LYS A 246 4.45 22.44 1.57
C LYS A 246 5.83 21.81 1.33
N ALA A 247 6.32 21.02 2.28
CA ALA A 247 7.56 20.28 2.17
C ALA A 247 7.37 18.82 1.70
N ASP A 248 6.17 18.45 1.23
CA ASP A 248 5.79 17.08 0.84
C ASP A 248 5.96 16.03 1.96
N GLN A 249 5.98 16.47 3.22
CA GLN A 249 6.10 15.64 4.42
C GLN A 249 4.72 15.21 4.93
N TYR A 250 3.98 14.48 4.08
CA TYR A 250 2.58 14.11 4.28
C TYR A 250 2.32 13.35 5.58
N SER A 251 3.16 12.40 5.98
CA SER A 251 2.97 11.61 7.21
C SER A 251 3.06 12.46 8.48
N GLN A 252 3.95 13.45 8.51
CA GLN A 252 4.11 14.34 9.67
C GLN A 252 2.94 15.33 9.77
N ALA A 253 2.50 15.88 8.64
CA ALA A 253 1.29 16.70 8.57
C ALA A 253 0.07 15.91 9.03
N LEU A 254 -0.06 14.66 8.57
CA LEU A 254 -1.16 13.78 8.90
C LEU A 254 -1.25 13.48 10.40
N GLU A 255 -0.12 13.20 11.06
CA GLU A 255 -0.11 12.97 12.51
C GLU A 255 -0.68 14.17 13.28
N ILE A 256 -0.31 15.39 12.88
CA ILE A 256 -0.84 16.61 13.49
C ILE A 256 -2.35 16.72 13.21
N TYR A 257 -2.78 16.52 11.97
CA TYR A 257 -4.18 16.63 11.60
C TYR A 257 -5.07 15.58 12.26
N ILE A 258 -4.61 14.34 12.43
CA ILE A 258 -5.34 13.29 13.16
C ILE A 258 -5.51 13.69 14.62
N ASN A 259 -4.45 14.18 15.26
CA ASN A 259 -4.52 14.63 16.66
C ASN A 259 -5.49 15.82 16.82
N LEU A 260 -5.45 16.78 15.90
CA LEU A 260 -6.39 17.92 15.89
C LEU A 260 -7.82 17.46 15.61
N ALA A 261 -8.02 16.54 14.67
CA ALA A 261 -9.33 16.01 14.30
C ALA A 261 -9.97 15.18 15.44
N ALA A 262 -9.16 14.44 16.19
CA ALA A 262 -9.61 13.73 17.39
C ALA A 262 -9.95 14.69 18.55
N MET A 263 -9.33 15.86 18.59
CA MET A 263 -9.53 16.88 19.62
C MET A 263 -10.76 17.75 19.37
N LEU A 264 -10.95 18.17 18.11
CA LEU A 264 -11.92 19.21 17.74
C LEU A 264 -13.14 18.66 17.00
N GLU A 265 -13.05 17.42 16.49
CA GLU A 265 -14.11 16.73 15.75
C GLU A 265 -14.73 17.56 14.62
N SER A 266 -13.91 18.36 13.95
CA SER A 266 -14.33 19.27 12.87
C SER A 266 -14.29 18.59 11.50
N GLU A 267 -15.31 18.85 10.69
CA GLU A 267 -15.40 18.41 9.30
C GLU A 267 -14.23 18.87 8.44
N GLN A 268 -13.68 20.08 8.67
CA GLN A 268 -12.53 20.60 7.93
C GLN A 268 -11.25 19.81 8.25
N LEU A 269 -11.07 19.41 9.51
CA LEU A 269 -9.92 18.60 9.92
C LEU A 269 -10.05 17.16 9.44
N TYR A 270 -11.26 16.58 9.48
CA TYR A 270 -11.53 15.29 8.86
C TYR A 270 -11.28 15.32 7.35
N LEU A 271 -11.69 16.39 6.67
CA LEU A 271 -11.41 16.60 5.25
C LEU A 271 -9.90 16.67 4.97
N LYS A 272 -9.13 17.38 5.81
CA LYS A 272 -7.67 17.45 5.70
C LYS A 272 -7.02 16.08 5.89
N CYS A 273 -7.43 15.30 6.89
CA CYS A 273 -6.98 13.92 7.05
C CYS A 273 -7.31 13.09 5.80
N ALA A 274 -8.56 13.16 5.32
CA ALA A 274 -9.00 12.42 4.15
C ALA A 274 -8.20 12.77 2.89
N SER A 275 -7.93 14.06 2.64
CA SER A 275 -7.12 14.49 1.51
C SER A 275 -5.69 13.96 1.59
N ILE A 276 -5.08 13.95 2.78
CA ILE A 276 -3.69 13.47 2.93
C ILE A 276 -3.64 11.94 2.77
N TYR A 277 -4.58 11.21 3.38
CA TYR A 277 -4.69 9.76 3.17
C TYR A 277 -4.92 9.40 1.70
N HIS A 278 -5.71 10.21 0.98
CA HIS A 278 -5.93 10.02 -0.45
C HIS A 278 -4.62 10.19 -1.24
N VAL A 279 -3.84 11.25 -0.97
CA VAL A 279 -2.52 11.46 -1.59
C VAL A 279 -1.53 10.34 -1.26
N LEU A 280 -1.62 9.76 -0.06
CA LEU A 280 -0.81 8.61 0.36
C LEU A 280 -1.27 7.26 -0.22
N ASN A 281 -2.31 7.23 -1.07
CA ASN A 281 -2.95 6.03 -1.60
C ASN A 281 -3.53 5.09 -0.52
N GLU A 282 -3.82 5.61 0.67
CA GLU A 282 -4.49 4.89 1.75
C GLU A 282 -6.02 5.12 1.69
N HIS A 283 -6.64 4.59 0.63
CA HIS A 283 -8.04 4.88 0.27
C HIS A 283 -9.06 4.48 1.35
N ASP A 284 -8.83 3.39 2.10
CA ASP A 284 -9.72 2.99 3.20
C ASP A 284 -9.78 4.03 4.32
N HIS A 285 -8.62 4.57 4.71
CA HIS A 285 -8.55 5.64 5.71
C HIS A 285 -9.15 6.93 5.16
N ALA A 286 -8.88 7.27 3.90
CA ALA A 286 -9.47 8.44 3.25
C ALA A 286 -11.01 8.40 3.28
N ILE A 287 -11.59 7.25 2.92
CA ILE A 287 -13.04 7.03 2.97
C ILE A 287 -13.57 7.14 4.41
N ALA A 288 -12.91 6.52 5.39
CA ALA A 288 -13.33 6.57 6.78
C ALA A 288 -13.34 8.00 7.36
N TYR A 289 -12.37 8.83 7.00
CA TYR A 289 -12.35 10.25 7.39
C TYR A 289 -13.37 11.09 6.62
N CYS A 290 -13.62 10.79 5.34
CA CYS A 290 -14.74 11.39 4.61
C CYS A 290 -16.08 11.05 5.28
N ASP A 291 -16.28 9.82 5.74
CA ASP A 291 -17.51 9.41 6.43
C ASP A 291 -17.71 10.16 7.75
N LYS A 292 -16.63 10.42 8.49
CA LYS A 292 -16.69 11.30 9.67
C LYS A 292 -17.07 12.72 9.28
N ALA A 293 -16.45 13.28 8.24
CA ALA A 293 -16.76 14.62 7.76
C ALA A 293 -18.22 14.75 7.29
N LEU A 294 -18.71 13.76 6.52
CA LEU A 294 -20.07 13.72 6.00
C LEU A 294 -21.12 13.43 7.07
N LYS A 295 -20.75 12.75 8.16
CA LYS A 295 -21.62 12.60 9.33
C LYS A 295 -21.87 13.94 10.03
N THR A 296 -20.85 14.80 10.09
CA THR A 296 -20.98 16.16 10.65
C THR A 296 -21.69 17.10 9.67
N SER A 297 -21.30 17.06 8.39
CA SER A 297 -21.87 17.88 7.30
C SER A 297 -22.17 17.03 6.05
N PRO A 298 -23.43 16.55 5.91
CA PRO A 298 -23.82 15.61 4.84
C PRO A 298 -23.62 16.09 3.40
N HIS A 299 -23.57 17.41 3.20
CA HIS A 299 -23.46 18.04 1.87
C HIS A 299 -22.08 18.65 1.59
N LEU A 300 -21.04 18.24 2.31
CA LEU A 300 -19.69 18.77 2.13
C LEU A 300 -19.09 18.29 0.78
N PRO A 301 -18.98 19.16 -0.26
CA PRO A 301 -18.72 18.69 -1.63
C PRO A 301 -17.34 18.06 -1.79
N TYR A 302 -16.32 18.63 -1.16
CA TYR A 302 -14.95 18.10 -1.20
C TYR A 302 -14.82 16.74 -0.52
N ALA A 303 -15.57 16.46 0.55
CA ALA A 303 -15.57 15.14 1.18
C ALA A 303 -16.25 14.10 0.27
N GLN A 304 -17.33 14.48 -0.41
CA GLN A 304 -17.98 13.63 -1.41
C GLN A 304 -17.04 13.37 -2.60
N ALA A 305 -16.32 14.39 -3.07
CA ALA A 305 -15.36 14.27 -4.17
C ALA A 305 -14.20 13.33 -3.81
N ILE A 306 -13.56 13.52 -2.64
CA ILE A 306 -12.44 12.67 -2.19
C ILE A 306 -12.91 11.23 -1.96
N LYS A 307 -14.09 11.05 -1.34
CA LYS A 307 -14.67 9.71 -1.16
C LYS A 307 -14.93 9.03 -2.49
N GLY A 308 -15.56 9.74 -3.43
CA GLY A 308 -15.82 9.24 -4.78
C GLY A 308 -14.53 8.88 -5.53
N SER A 309 -13.52 9.74 -5.50
CA SER A 309 -12.20 9.47 -6.08
C SER A 309 -11.56 8.23 -5.47
N SER A 310 -11.55 8.11 -4.15
CA SER A 310 -10.95 6.98 -3.42
C SER A 310 -11.68 5.65 -3.70
N LEU A 311 -13.01 5.69 -3.85
CA LEU A 311 -13.80 4.54 -4.30
C LEU A 311 -13.44 4.15 -5.75
N GLY A 312 -13.21 5.13 -6.62
CA GLY A 312 -12.74 4.92 -7.99
C GLY A 312 -11.39 4.19 -8.03
N GLU A 313 -10.43 4.62 -7.21
CA GLU A 313 -9.12 3.95 -7.08
C GLU A 313 -9.23 2.51 -6.55
N GLN A 314 -10.24 2.22 -5.73
CA GLN A 314 -10.58 0.86 -5.30
C GLN A 314 -11.34 0.03 -6.37
N GLY A 315 -11.59 0.57 -7.56
CA GLY A 315 -12.35 -0.07 -8.62
C GLY A 315 -13.87 -0.07 -8.41
N ARG A 316 -14.38 0.64 -7.39
CA ARG A 316 -15.81 0.73 -7.04
C ARG A 316 -16.48 1.88 -7.79
N TYR A 317 -16.37 1.87 -9.12
CA TYR A 317 -16.75 2.99 -9.99
C TYR A 317 -18.23 3.38 -9.95
N ALA A 318 -19.13 2.41 -9.74
CA ALA A 318 -20.56 2.71 -9.63
C ALA A 318 -20.88 3.56 -8.40
N GLU A 319 -20.32 3.20 -7.24
CA GLU A 319 -20.46 3.97 -6.00
C GLU A 319 -19.72 5.31 -6.08
N ALA A 320 -18.55 5.34 -6.73
CA ALA A 320 -17.80 6.56 -6.98
C ALA A 320 -18.65 7.61 -7.71
N ILE A 321 -19.38 7.20 -8.75
CA ILE A 321 -20.25 8.09 -9.53
C ILE A 321 -21.33 8.74 -8.66
N ASP A 322 -21.92 8.03 -7.70
CA ASP A 322 -22.98 8.59 -6.86
C ASP A 322 -22.44 9.74 -5.98
N PHE A 323 -21.30 9.53 -5.34
CA PHE A 323 -20.64 10.56 -4.54
C PHE A 323 -20.12 11.72 -5.40
N LEU A 324 -19.51 11.42 -6.55
CA LEU A 324 -19.00 12.45 -7.46
C LEU A 324 -20.12 13.27 -8.09
N LYS A 325 -21.27 12.69 -8.42
CA LYS A 325 -22.45 13.42 -8.90
C LYS A 325 -23.02 14.34 -7.83
N SER A 326 -23.08 13.87 -6.58
CA SER A 326 -23.46 14.72 -5.45
C SER A 326 -22.48 15.87 -5.24
N ALA A 327 -21.17 15.62 -5.36
CA ALA A 327 -20.16 16.66 -5.29
C ALA A 327 -20.32 17.68 -6.43
N ASN A 328 -20.51 17.20 -7.67
CA ASN A 328 -20.74 18.02 -8.85
C ASN A 328 -22.03 18.83 -8.78
N HIS A 329 -23.08 18.34 -8.12
CA HIS A 329 -24.30 19.12 -7.92
C HIS A 329 -24.04 20.39 -7.10
N ASN A 330 -23.13 20.32 -6.13
CA ASN A 330 -22.76 21.45 -5.28
C ASN A 330 -21.62 22.29 -5.87
N LEU A 331 -20.75 21.69 -6.68
CA LEU A 331 -19.63 22.32 -7.38
C LEU A 331 -19.64 21.93 -8.88
N PRO A 332 -20.52 22.54 -9.70
CA PRO A 332 -20.79 22.07 -11.06
C PRO A 332 -19.66 22.29 -12.08
N ASP A 333 -18.74 23.22 -11.79
CA ASP A 333 -17.64 23.60 -12.69
C ASP A 333 -16.26 23.28 -12.07
N ASP A 334 -16.19 22.28 -11.20
CA ASP A 334 -14.91 21.78 -10.68
C ASP A 334 -14.31 20.75 -11.64
N ALA A 335 -13.21 21.12 -12.30
CA ALA A 335 -12.56 20.29 -13.33
C ALA A 335 -12.11 18.92 -12.80
N VAL A 336 -11.71 18.83 -11.53
CA VAL A 336 -11.24 17.57 -10.92
C VAL A 336 -12.40 16.61 -10.69
N ILE A 337 -13.54 17.13 -10.20
CA ILE A 337 -14.75 16.32 -10.03
C ILE A 337 -15.25 15.80 -11.39
N LEU A 338 -15.32 16.68 -12.40
CA LEU A 338 -15.72 16.32 -13.77
C LEU A 338 -14.77 15.26 -14.37
N TYR A 339 -13.46 15.44 -14.22
CA TYR A 339 -12.47 14.47 -14.65
C TYR A 339 -12.68 13.09 -13.99
N ASN A 340 -12.86 13.05 -12.67
CA ASN A 340 -13.07 11.81 -11.93
C ASN A 340 -14.41 11.12 -12.29
N LEU A 341 -15.45 11.88 -12.62
CA LEU A 341 -16.68 11.34 -13.22
C LEU A 341 -16.37 10.69 -14.57
N GLY A 342 -15.66 11.39 -15.45
CA GLY A 342 -15.25 10.88 -16.75
C GLY A 342 -14.47 9.56 -16.64
N VAL A 343 -13.49 9.49 -15.74
CA VAL A 343 -12.72 8.26 -15.47
C VAL A 343 -13.64 7.13 -15.01
N SER A 344 -14.54 7.39 -14.06
CA SER A 344 -15.45 6.38 -13.53
C SER A 344 -16.42 5.84 -14.61
N PHE A 345 -16.95 6.71 -15.47
CA PHE A 345 -17.78 6.31 -16.61
C PHE A 345 -17.00 5.52 -17.65
N LEU A 346 -15.77 5.93 -17.98
CA LEU A 346 -14.88 5.22 -18.89
C LEU A 346 -14.61 3.80 -18.40
N LYS A 347 -14.30 3.64 -17.10
CA LYS A 347 -14.03 2.32 -16.49
C LYS A 347 -15.26 1.41 -16.44
N LEU A 348 -16.46 1.97 -16.41
CA LEU A 348 -17.72 1.22 -16.57
C LEU A 348 -18.12 0.97 -18.03
N GLY A 349 -17.29 1.38 -19.01
CA GLY A 349 -17.58 1.22 -20.44
C GLY A 349 -18.66 2.16 -20.97
N LYS A 350 -19.11 3.14 -20.18
CA LYS A 350 -20.09 4.16 -20.58
C LYS A 350 -19.39 5.30 -21.32
N ILE A 351 -18.85 4.99 -22.49
CA ILE A 351 -17.99 5.89 -23.28
C ILE A 351 -18.66 7.24 -23.59
N PRO A 352 -19.95 7.33 -24.01
CA PRO A 352 -20.58 8.61 -24.31
C PRO A 352 -20.65 9.57 -23.11
N ASP A 353 -20.97 9.05 -21.92
CA ASP A 353 -20.98 9.85 -20.69
C ASP A 353 -19.57 10.32 -20.34
N ALA A 354 -18.57 9.44 -20.48
CA ALA A 354 -17.17 9.77 -20.21
C ALA A 354 -16.68 10.93 -21.09
N ILE A 355 -16.98 10.90 -22.39
CA ILE A 355 -16.63 11.97 -23.34
C ILE A 355 -17.21 13.30 -22.87
N ASN A 356 -18.50 13.35 -22.55
CA ASN A 356 -19.16 14.58 -22.11
C ASN A 356 -18.45 15.17 -20.88
N TYR A 357 -18.17 14.35 -19.87
CA TYR A 357 -17.47 14.83 -18.66
C TYR A 357 -16.02 15.27 -18.93
N PHE A 358 -15.27 14.57 -19.79
CA PHE A 358 -13.91 15.00 -20.15
C PHE A 358 -13.90 16.28 -20.99
N GLU A 359 -14.80 16.43 -21.97
CA GLU A 359 -14.95 17.66 -22.74
C GLU A 359 -15.30 18.84 -21.83
N HIS A 360 -16.19 18.62 -20.85
CA HIS A 360 -16.56 19.64 -19.88
C HIS A 360 -15.37 20.00 -18.97
N ALA A 361 -14.64 19.01 -18.45
CA ALA A 361 -13.44 19.22 -17.65
C ALA A 361 -12.37 20.03 -18.41
N ILE A 362 -12.12 19.70 -19.68
CA ILE A 362 -11.19 20.44 -20.57
C ILE A 362 -11.69 21.87 -20.85
N GLY A 363 -13.01 22.05 -20.94
CA GLY A 363 -13.63 23.37 -21.08
C GLY A 363 -13.30 24.30 -19.90
N ILE A 364 -13.22 23.74 -18.69
CA ILE A 364 -12.84 24.46 -17.46
C ILE A 364 -11.31 24.58 -17.34
N ASP A 365 -10.58 23.47 -17.45
CA ASP A 365 -9.12 23.42 -17.39
C ASP A 365 -8.52 22.83 -18.68
N LYS A 366 -8.08 23.74 -19.55
CA LYS A 366 -7.45 23.40 -20.84
C LYS A 366 -6.03 22.82 -20.71
N THR A 367 -5.46 22.83 -19.50
CA THR A 367 -4.09 22.39 -19.25
C THR A 367 -4.00 20.98 -18.68
N SER A 368 -5.13 20.30 -18.49
CA SER A 368 -5.17 18.94 -18.00
C SER A 368 -4.73 17.92 -19.07
N SER A 369 -3.45 17.52 -19.03
CA SER A 369 -2.89 16.47 -19.90
C SER A 369 -3.71 15.17 -19.82
N SER A 370 -4.02 14.75 -18.59
CA SER A 370 -4.76 13.52 -18.31
C SER A 370 -6.20 13.53 -18.85
N ALA A 371 -6.89 14.68 -18.82
CA ALA A 371 -8.23 14.78 -19.43
C ALA A 371 -8.17 14.64 -20.95
N HIS A 372 -7.18 15.28 -21.59
CA HIS A 372 -6.91 15.14 -23.02
C HIS A 372 -6.58 13.68 -23.39
N LEU A 373 -5.72 13.00 -22.63
CA LEU A 373 -5.41 11.58 -22.83
C LEU A 373 -6.68 10.71 -22.79
N ASN A 374 -7.47 10.83 -21.72
CA ASN A 374 -8.64 9.97 -21.53
C ASN A 374 -9.75 10.26 -22.54
N LEU A 375 -9.93 11.52 -22.96
CA LEU A 375 -10.81 11.86 -24.08
C LEU A 375 -10.32 11.21 -25.38
N GLY A 376 -9.01 11.26 -25.66
CA GLY A 376 -8.40 10.59 -26.79
C GLY A 376 -8.69 9.07 -26.79
N ILE A 377 -8.56 8.41 -25.64
CA ILE A 377 -8.90 6.99 -25.47
C ILE A 377 -10.39 6.73 -25.73
N CYS A 378 -11.28 7.58 -25.22
CA CYS A 378 -12.72 7.45 -25.47
C CYS A 378 -13.06 7.59 -26.95
N LEU A 379 -12.47 8.57 -27.64
CA LEU A 379 -12.65 8.81 -29.07
C LEU A 379 -12.09 7.67 -29.91
N PHE A 380 -10.95 7.10 -29.51
CA PHE A 380 -10.40 5.89 -30.12
C PHE A 380 -11.38 4.72 -30.02
N ASN A 381 -11.98 4.51 -28.85
CA ASN A 381 -12.99 3.46 -28.65
C ASN A 381 -14.27 3.70 -29.48
N GLN A 382 -14.58 4.95 -29.82
CA GLN A 382 -15.64 5.31 -30.76
C GLN A 382 -15.20 5.34 -32.23
N GLN A 383 -13.98 4.86 -32.54
CA GLN A 383 -13.42 4.82 -33.89
C GLN A 383 -13.22 6.23 -34.52
N GLN A 384 -13.19 7.28 -33.71
CA GLN A 384 -12.89 8.66 -34.12
C GLN A 384 -11.37 8.92 -34.05
N TYR A 385 -10.58 8.16 -34.80
CA TYR A 385 -9.12 8.09 -34.66
C TYR A 385 -8.38 9.41 -34.91
N SER A 386 -8.84 10.24 -35.84
CA SER A 386 -8.21 11.55 -36.10
C SER A 386 -8.33 12.48 -34.90
N LYS A 387 -9.54 12.62 -34.35
CA LYS A 387 -9.78 13.41 -33.13
C LYS A 387 -9.08 12.80 -31.92
N ALA A 388 -9.06 11.48 -31.82
CA ALA A 388 -8.30 10.80 -30.78
C ALA A 388 -6.82 11.22 -30.83
N LEU A 389 -6.21 11.19 -32.01
CA LEU A 389 -4.83 11.62 -32.20
C LEU A 389 -4.63 13.09 -31.80
N GLU A 390 -5.52 14.00 -32.21
CA GLU A 390 -5.45 15.42 -31.81
C GLU A 390 -5.40 15.59 -30.29
N HIS A 391 -6.28 14.91 -29.56
CA HIS A 391 -6.30 14.99 -28.09
C HIS A 391 -5.09 14.30 -27.44
N ILE A 392 -4.61 13.18 -27.98
CA ILE A 392 -3.38 12.52 -27.51
C ILE A 392 -2.16 13.43 -27.76
N GLU A 393 -2.08 14.11 -28.89
CA GLU A 393 -1.00 15.05 -29.20
C GLU A 393 -1.06 16.29 -28.30
N MET A 394 -2.26 16.79 -27.99
CA MET A 394 -2.43 17.84 -26.99
C MET A 394 -1.97 17.39 -25.59
N SER A 395 -2.27 16.15 -25.19
CA SER A 395 -1.77 15.58 -23.93
C SER A 395 -0.23 15.55 -23.90
N LEU A 396 0.40 15.14 -25.00
CA LEU A 396 1.86 15.11 -25.13
C LEU A 396 2.48 16.51 -25.27
N LEU A 397 1.75 17.49 -25.78
CA LEU A 397 2.21 18.87 -25.81
C LEU A 397 2.24 19.46 -24.40
N LEU A 398 1.20 19.18 -23.60
CA LEU A 398 1.12 19.60 -22.20
C LEU A 398 2.11 18.85 -21.31
N GLU A 399 2.31 17.55 -21.57
CA GLU A 399 3.21 16.68 -20.83
C GLU A 399 4.02 15.75 -21.77
N PRO A 400 5.18 16.21 -22.29
CA PRO A 400 5.95 15.48 -23.31
C PRO A 400 6.48 14.11 -22.91
N GLY A 401 6.54 13.84 -21.61
CA GLY A 401 7.06 12.61 -21.02
C GLY A 401 5.99 11.57 -20.67
N MET A 402 4.70 11.88 -20.83
CA MET A 402 3.61 11.04 -20.33
C MET A 402 3.59 9.65 -21.01
N PRO A 403 3.98 8.57 -20.30
CA PRO A 403 4.19 7.26 -20.92
C PRO A 403 2.92 6.67 -21.54
N GLU A 404 1.78 6.87 -20.91
CA GLU A 404 0.47 6.41 -21.37
C GLU A 404 0.08 7.10 -22.68
N ALA A 405 0.30 8.41 -22.80
CA ALA A 405 -0.02 9.14 -24.03
C ALA A 405 0.90 8.74 -25.20
N ILE A 406 2.19 8.45 -24.93
CA ILE A 406 3.11 7.89 -25.93
C ILE A 406 2.60 6.54 -26.42
N SER A 407 2.18 5.69 -25.49
CA SER A 407 1.65 4.35 -25.75
C SER A 407 0.37 4.40 -26.61
N GLN A 408 -0.54 5.34 -26.32
CA GLN A 408 -1.76 5.52 -27.12
C GLN A 408 -1.47 6.12 -28.50
N LYS A 409 -0.51 7.05 -28.61
CA LYS A 409 -0.07 7.54 -29.93
C LYS A 409 0.50 6.41 -30.77
N ALA A 410 1.33 5.56 -30.17
CA ALA A 410 1.88 4.38 -30.84
C ALA A 410 0.79 3.45 -31.36
N GLU A 411 -0.26 3.21 -30.57
CA GLU A 411 -1.39 2.37 -30.98
C GLU A 411 -2.17 2.99 -32.15
N ILE A 412 -2.39 4.30 -32.15
CA ILE A 412 -3.01 5.02 -33.28
C ILE A 412 -2.13 4.93 -34.54
N LYS A 413 -0.82 5.14 -34.40
CA LYS A 413 0.13 5.04 -35.52
C LYS A 413 0.22 3.64 -36.10
N ARG A 414 0.24 2.63 -35.22
CA ARG A 414 0.15 1.22 -35.60
C ARG A 414 -1.13 0.94 -36.38
N PHE A 415 -2.25 1.50 -35.93
CA PHE A 415 -3.54 1.38 -36.60
C PHE A 415 -3.54 2.00 -38.01
N TYR A 416 -2.88 3.15 -38.21
CA TYR A 416 -2.68 3.75 -39.53
C TYR A 416 -1.67 2.99 -40.41
N GLY A 417 -1.02 1.94 -39.89
CA GLY A 417 -0.03 1.15 -40.61
C GLY A 417 1.36 1.78 -40.64
N GLU A 418 1.57 2.84 -39.86
CA GLU A 418 2.85 3.54 -39.73
C GLU A 418 3.77 2.77 -38.76
N PHE A 419 4.12 1.52 -39.11
CA PHE A 419 4.78 0.58 -38.19
C PHE A 419 6.14 1.02 -37.69
N ASP A 420 6.91 1.79 -38.47
CA ASP A 420 8.22 2.29 -38.04
C ASP A 420 8.09 3.36 -36.94
N GLU A 421 7.17 4.31 -37.12
CA GLU A 421 6.89 5.33 -36.08
C GLU A 421 6.27 4.68 -34.84
N ALA A 422 5.32 3.76 -35.04
CA ALA A 422 4.69 3.03 -33.94
C ALA A 422 5.69 2.20 -33.14
N GLN A 423 6.60 1.47 -33.81
CA GLN A 423 7.67 0.72 -33.16
C GLN A 423 8.52 1.62 -32.26
N ALA A 424 9.02 2.74 -32.79
CA ALA A 424 9.85 3.67 -32.03
C ALA A 424 9.11 4.24 -30.81
N LEU A 425 7.81 4.53 -30.94
CA LEU A 425 6.98 5.00 -29.83
C LEU A 425 6.72 3.89 -28.79
N PHE A 426 6.47 2.65 -29.20
CA PHE A 426 6.32 1.52 -28.27
C PHE A 426 7.62 1.24 -27.52
N GLU A 427 8.77 1.24 -28.19
CA GLU A 427 10.09 1.11 -27.57
C GLU A 427 10.32 2.22 -26.53
N ARG A 428 10.04 3.48 -26.89
CA ARG A 428 10.11 4.61 -25.96
C ARG A 428 9.16 4.44 -24.77
N GLY A 429 7.94 3.95 -25.01
CA GLY A 429 6.97 3.64 -23.95
C GLY A 429 7.45 2.54 -23.01
N LEU A 430 8.13 1.51 -23.53
CA LEU A 430 8.74 0.43 -22.75
C LEU A 430 9.95 0.89 -21.93
N THR A 431 10.69 1.91 -22.39
CA THR A 431 11.76 2.51 -21.57
C THR A 431 11.20 3.11 -20.28
N ALA A 432 10.01 3.72 -20.31
CA ALA A 432 9.36 4.29 -19.13
C ALA A 432 8.57 3.26 -18.32
N MET A 433 7.87 2.33 -19.00
CA MET A 433 7.07 1.27 -18.39
C MET A 433 7.39 -0.10 -19.02
N PRO A 434 8.45 -0.80 -18.55
CA PRO A 434 8.95 -2.03 -19.18
C PRO A 434 7.92 -3.17 -19.27
N ASP A 435 6.96 -3.20 -18.36
CA ASP A 435 5.92 -4.23 -18.27
C ASP A 435 4.55 -3.76 -18.80
N ASN A 436 4.49 -2.65 -19.54
CA ASN A 436 3.23 -2.20 -20.12
C ASN A 436 2.72 -3.19 -21.20
N PRO A 437 1.56 -3.83 -21.00
CA PRO A 437 1.07 -4.88 -21.89
C PRO A 437 0.65 -4.36 -23.27
N LEU A 438 0.14 -3.12 -23.35
CA LEU A 438 -0.22 -2.49 -24.62
C LEU A 438 1.03 -2.29 -25.47
N ASN A 439 2.13 -1.81 -24.88
CA ASN A 439 3.37 -1.58 -25.62
C ASN A 439 4.05 -2.87 -26.05
N GLN A 440 4.14 -3.88 -25.17
CA GLN A 440 4.72 -5.19 -25.53
C GLN A 440 3.96 -5.85 -26.69
N ARG A 441 2.62 -5.84 -26.60
CA ARG A 441 1.75 -6.38 -27.65
C ARG A 441 1.86 -5.59 -28.95
N GLY A 442 1.79 -4.25 -28.86
CA GLY A 442 1.90 -3.36 -30.01
C GLY A 442 3.23 -3.52 -30.75
N LEU A 443 4.34 -3.58 -30.02
CA LEU A 443 5.68 -3.82 -30.57
C LEU A 443 5.77 -5.18 -31.27
N ALA A 444 5.27 -6.24 -30.65
CA ALA A 444 5.26 -7.58 -31.26
C ALA A 444 4.49 -7.58 -32.61
N PHE A 445 3.33 -6.92 -32.66
CA PHE A 445 2.57 -6.78 -33.89
C PHE A 445 3.30 -5.95 -34.95
N CYS A 446 3.96 -4.85 -34.58
CA CYS A 446 4.75 -4.05 -35.52
C CYS A 446 5.90 -4.86 -36.13
N LEU A 447 6.67 -5.59 -35.32
CA LEU A 447 7.80 -6.41 -35.78
C LEU A 447 7.31 -7.51 -36.73
N LEU A 448 6.26 -8.25 -36.36
CA LEU A 448 5.68 -9.29 -37.22
C LEU A 448 5.08 -8.71 -38.51
N ALA A 449 4.44 -7.54 -38.46
CA ALA A 449 3.94 -6.85 -39.65
C ALA A 449 5.05 -6.46 -40.63
N LYS A 450 6.25 -6.18 -40.10
CA LYS A 450 7.47 -5.90 -40.88
C LYS A 450 8.22 -7.16 -41.34
N GLY A 451 7.76 -8.35 -40.93
CA GLY A 451 8.41 -9.63 -41.23
C GLY A 451 9.55 -10.01 -40.27
N ASP A 452 9.71 -9.29 -39.17
CA ASP A 452 10.71 -9.58 -38.15
C ASP A 452 10.19 -10.60 -37.13
N LEU A 453 10.84 -11.77 -37.08
CA LEU A 453 10.48 -12.87 -36.20
C LEU A 453 10.85 -12.62 -34.72
N LEU A 454 11.60 -11.56 -34.39
CA LEU A 454 11.84 -11.14 -33.00
C LEU A 454 10.55 -10.72 -32.28
N GLY A 455 9.50 -10.36 -33.01
CA GLY A 455 8.19 -10.10 -32.42
C GLY A 455 7.55 -11.32 -31.74
N ALA A 456 7.93 -12.54 -32.15
CA ALA A 456 7.33 -13.76 -31.62
C ALA A 456 7.74 -14.09 -30.16
N PRO A 457 9.02 -14.02 -29.76
CA PRO A 457 9.41 -14.09 -28.35
C PRO A 457 8.70 -13.06 -27.46
N ILE A 458 8.51 -11.82 -27.93
CA ILE A 458 7.80 -10.76 -27.19
C ILE A 458 6.33 -11.15 -26.98
N LEU A 459 5.69 -11.70 -28.02
CA LEU A 459 4.31 -12.20 -27.94
C LEU A 459 4.16 -13.37 -26.96
N LEU A 460 5.12 -14.30 -26.93
CA LEU A 460 5.13 -15.41 -25.96
C LEU A 460 5.26 -14.89 -24.52
N LYS A 461 6.11 -13.89 -24.29
CA LYS A 461 6.26 -13.25 -22.97
C LYS A 461 4.94 -12.60 -22.53
N TYR A 462 4.29 -11.87 -23.43
CA TYR A 462 2.99 -11.22 -23.17
C TYR A 462 1.90 -12.24 -22.80
N CYS A 463 1.80 -13.36 -23.51
CA CYS A 463 0.79 -14.40 -23.28
C CYS A 463 1.19 -15.50 -22.29
N ALA A 464 2.32 -15.37 -21.58
CA ALA A 464 2.92 -16.46 -20.80
C ALA A 464 1.93 -17.15 -19.84
N ALA A 465 1.13 -16.37 -19.11
CA ALA A 465 0.16 -16.91 -18.15
C ALA A 465 -0.99 -17.70 -18.79
N GLU A 466 -1.41 -17.32 -20.01
CA GLU A 466 -2.43 -18.05 -20.78
C GLU A 466 -1.84 -19.30 -21.43
N LEU A 467 -0.63 -19.19 -21.99
CA LEU A 467 0.10 -20.27 -22.63
C LEU A 467 0.44 -21.40 -21.65
N ASP A 468 0.77 -21.07 -20.40
CA ASP A 468 1.03 -22.06 -19.34
C ASP A 468 -0.16 -22.98 -19.06
N ARG A 469 -1.38 -22.48 -19.29
CA ARG A 469 -2.63 -23.23 -19.08
C ARG A 469 -3.07 -23.99 -20.34
N LEU A 470 -2.40 -23.77 -21.48
CA LEU A 470 -2.76 -24.35 -22.75
C LEU A 470 -2.41 -25.85 -22.77
N LYS A 471 -3.39 -26.70 -23.13
CA LYS A 471 -3.19 -28.15 -23.27
C LYS A 471 -2.51 -28.48 -24.61
N HIS A 472 -1.81 -29.62 -24.70
CA HIS A 472 -1.22 -30.09 -25.97
C HIS A 472 -2.26 -30.17 -27.09
N GLY A 473 -1.88 -29.71 -28.28
CA GLY A 473 -2.74 -29.65 -29.46
C GLY A 473 -3.82 -28.57 -29.41
N ARG A 474 -3.84 -27.70 -28.39
CA ARG A 474 -4.72 -26.53 -28.33
C ARG A 474 -3.97 -25.28 -28.74
N ALA A 475 -4.72 -24.34 -29.30
CA ALA A 475 -4.22 -23.05 -29.74
C ALA A 475 -4.99 -21.91 -29.07
N ILE A 476 -4.30 -20.82 -28.78
CA ILE A 476 -4.94 -19.51 -28.58
C ILE A 476 -4.84 -18.73 -29.88
N THR A 477 -5.94 -18.06 -30.26
CA THR A 477 -5.94 -17.15 -31.40
C THR A 477 -5.98 -15.73 -30.89
N LEU A 478 -4.88 -15.02 -31.10
CA LEU A 478 -4.78 -13.60 -30.83
C LEU A 478 -5.26 -12.86 -32.07
N MET A 479 -6.44 -12.25 -31.95
CA MET A 479 -6.99 -11.40 -33.00
C MET A 479 -6.68 -9.95 -32.67
N ASP A 480 -5.99 -9.28 -33.58
CA ASP A 480 -5.90 -7.83 -33.61
C ASP A 480 -6.94 -7.31 -34.61
N SER A 481 -7.91 -6.56 -34.06
CA SER A 481 -9.02 -6.00 -34.82
C SER A 481 -8.66 -4.61 -35.33
N GLY A 482 -7.95 -4.55 -36.46
CA GLY A 482 -7.90 -3.35 -37.30
C GLY A 482 -9.16 -3.27 -38.18
N LEU A 483 -9.76 -2.09 -38.34
CA LEU A 483 -10.94 -1.92 -39.20
C LEU A 483 -10.65 -2.20 -40.69
N THR A 484 -9.39 -2.05 -41.11
CA THR A 484 -8.94 -2.26 -42.50
C THR A 484 -8.43 -3.69 -42.76
N ARG A 485 -7.97 -4.38 -41.71
CA ARG A 485 -7.51 -5.77 -41.76
C ARG A 485 -7.57 -6.40 -40.37
N THR A 486 -8.08 -7.63 -40.30
CA THR A 486 -7.98 -8.45 -39.09
C THR A 486 -6.71 -9.29 -39.18
N ILE A 487 -5.80 -9.12 -38.21
CA ILE A 487 -4.62 -9.99 -38.09
C ILE A 487 -4.95 -11.07 -37.07
N ALA A 488 -4.81 -12.33 -37.46
CA ALA A 488 -4.92 -13.46 -36.55
C ALA A 488 -3.55 -14.13 -36.41
N ILE A 489 -3.10 -14.27 -35.16
CA ILE A 489 -1.94 -15.08 -34.80
C ILE A 489 -2.44 -16.27 -33.99
N ALA A 490 -2.14 -17.48 -34.43
CA ALA A 490 -2.46 -18.68 -33.65
C ALA A 490 -1.19 -19.22 -33.00
N ILE A 491 -1.21 -19.38 -31.67
CA ILE A 491 -0.13 -19.98 -30.90
C ILE A 491 -0.61 -21.34 -30.39
N THR A 492 -0.08 -22.42 -30.95
CA THR A 492 -0.44 -23.80 -30.64
C THR A 492 0.61 -24.42 -29.74
N ARG A 493 0.22 -25.04 -28.63
CA ARG A 493 1.14 -25.85 -27.83
C ARG A 493 1.29 -27.23 -28.47
N ILE A 494 2.45 -27.52 -29.05
CA ILE A 494 2.73 -28.79 -29.72
C ILE A 494 3.09 -29.86 -28.68
N ASP A 495 3.93 -29.52 -27.70
CA ASP A 495 4.31 -30.40 -26.59
C ASP A 495 4.60 -29.61 -25.30
N GLU A 496 5.26 -30.22 -24.31
CA GLU A 496 5.53 -29.58 -23.03
C GLU A 496 6.46 -28.36 -23.13
N LEU A 497 7.28 -28.32 -24.19
CA LEU A 497 8.41 -27.42 -24.38
C LEU A 497 8.35 -26.61 -25.67
N ILE A 498 7.38 -26.84 -26.58
CA ILE A 498 7.34 -26.19 -27.90
C ILE A 498 5.96 -25.56 -28.18
N TYR A 499 5.99 -24.29 -28.60
CA TYR A 499 4.87 -23.59 -29.23
C TYR A 499 5.10 -23.45 -30.74
N GLU A 500 4.03 -23.59 -31.53
CA GLU A 500 4.00 -23.26 -32.94
C GLU A 500 3.21 -21.96 -33.14
N ILE A 501 3.81 -20.98 -33.80
CA ILE A 501 3.18 -19.69 -34.10
C ILE A 501 2.87 -19.65 -35.58
N ASN A 502 1.59 -19.43 -35.88
CA ASN A 502 1.06 -19.30 -37.23
C ASN A 502 0.61 -17.85 -37.48
N TYR A 503 1.22 -17.21 -38.46
CA TYR A 503 0.95 -15.81 -38.85
C TYR A 503 1.03 -15.66 -40.37
N ASN A 504 0.01 -15.08 -41.00
CA ASN A 504 -0.09 -14.87 -42.46
C ASN A 504 0.26 -16.11 -43.31
N GLY A 505 -0.14 -17.30 -42.84
CA GLY A 505 0.12 -18.56 -43.54
C GLY A 505 1.55 -19.11 -43.37
N ALA A 506 2.45 -18.38 -42.71
CA ALA A 506 3.75 -18.88 -42.28
C ALA A 506 3.62 -19.51 -40.88
N SER A 507 4.34 -20.63 -40.68
CA SER A 507 4.38 -21.37 -39.42
C SER A 507 5.82 -21.52 -38.96
N PHE A 508 6.09 -21.25 -37.69
CA PHE A 508 7.40 -21.46 -37.10
C PHE A 508 7.28 -21.93 -35.64
N ARG A 509 8.25 -22.74 -35.20
CA ARG A 509 8.26 -23.37 -33.88
C ARG A 509 9.25 -22.68 -32.95
N LEU A 510 8.85 -22.47 -31.70
CA LEU A 510 9.63 -21.84 -30.65
C LEU A 510 9.57 -22.67 -29.37
N ALA A 511 10.71 -22.81 -28.69
CA ALA A 511 10.74 -23.42 -27.37
C ALA A 511 10.06 -22.52 -26.33
N LYS A 512 9.41 -23.12 -25.32
CA LYS A 512 8.85 -22.43 -24.15
C LYS A 512 10.00 -21.72 -23.41
N PRO A 513 9.92 -20.41 -23.17
CA PRO A 513 10.95 -19.70 -22.42
C PRO A 513 10.98 -20.18 -20.96
N ALA A 514 12.15 -20.58 -20.46
CA ALA A 514 12.44 -20.75 -19.04
C ALA A 514 13.46 -19.66 -18.67
N LYS A 515 13.05 -18.78 -17.72
CA LYS A 515 13.66 -17.49 -17.34
C LYS A 515 15.01 -17.16 -18.00
N ASP A 516 14.91 -16.16 -18.86
CA ASP A 516 15.78 -15.86 -20.00
C ASP A 516 17.00 -15.00 -19.63
N THR A 517 17.97 -15.55 -18.91
CA THR A 517 19.30 -14.94 -18.90
C THR A 517 20.34 -15.90 -19.45
N ILE A 518 21.11 -15.41 -20.42
CA ILE A 518 22.40 -15.98 -20.77
C ILE A 518 23.44 -14.95 -20.35
N GLY A 519 24.47 -15.41 -19.63
CA GLY A 519 25.66 -14.62 -19.37
C GLY A 519 26.67 -14.82 -20.48
N ILE A 520 27.37 -13.76 -20.89
CA ILE A 520 28.57 -13.87 -21.72
C ILE A 520 29.72 -13.15 -21.06
N THR A 521 30.90 -13.75 -21.15
CA THR A 521 32.13 -13.21 -20.57
C THR A 521 33.34 -13.85 -21.24
N ALA A 522 34.54 -13.40 -20.88
CA ALA A 522 35.77 -14.16 -21.06
C ALA A 522 36.35 -14.46 -19.68
N ASP A 523 36.78 -15.70 -19.43
CA ASP A 523 37.40 -16.09 -18.16
C ASP A 523 38.85 -16.51 -18.37
N ASN A 524 39.70 -16.25 -17.38
CA ASN A 524 41.13 -16.60 -17.42
C ASN A 524 41.33 -18.00 -16.87
N ILE A 525 41.43 -18.97 -17.79
CA ILE A 525 41.67 -20.36 -17.47
C ILE A 525 43.12 -20.68 -17.80
N ALA A 526 43.93 -20.94 -16.77
CA ALA A 526 45.35 -21.28 -16.88
C ALA A 526 46.21 -20.27 -17.66
N GLY A 527 45.90 -18.97 -17.53
CA GLY A 527 46.64 -17.89 -18.19
C GLY A 527 46.14 -17.55 -19.60
N LEU A 528 45.10 -18.23 -20.08
CA LEU A 528 44.45 -17.97 -21.36
C LEU A 528 43.03 -17.43 -21.11
N TYR A 529 42.69 -16.29 -21.72
CA TYR A 529 41.32 -15.80 -21.73
C TYR A 529 40.50 -16.61 -22.73
N MET A 530 39.48 -17.32 -22.25
CA MET A 530 38.58 -18.10 -23.10
C MET A 530 37.17 -17.49 -23.12
N PRO A 531 36.53 -17.39 -24.30
CA PRO A 531 35.15 -16.93 -24.41
C PRO A 531 34.18 -17.93 -23.78
N LEU A 532 33.24 -17.44 -22.99
CA LEU A 532 32.31 -18.25 -22.20
C LEU A 532 30.87 -17.74 -22.37
N ILE A 533 29.97 -18.67 -22.63
CA ILE A 533 28.51 -18.49 -22.65
C ILE A 533 27.93 -19.34 -21.52
N ILE A 534 27.12 -18.74 -20.65
CA ILE A 534 26.53 -19.40 -19.49
C ILE A 534 25.01 -19.39 -19.62
N LYS A 535 24.37 -20.56 -19.63
CA LYS A 535 22.91 -20.69 -19.54
C LYS A 535 22.51 -21.37 -18.23
N SER A 536 21.80 -20.62 -17.38
CA SER A 536 21.17 -21.14 -16.17
C SER A 536 19.79 -21.70 -16.45
N TYR A 537 19.45 -22.81 -15.78
CA TYR A 537 18.12 -23.39 -15.74
C TYR A 537 17.60 -23.40 -14.31
N GLU A 538 16.37 -22.91 -14.10
CA GLU A 538 15.68 -22.98 -12.80
C GLU A 538 15.10 -24.37 -12.49
N ARG A 539 14.83 -25.17 -13.54
CA ARG A 539 14.22 -26.51 -13.43
C ARG A 539 15.21 -27.59 -13.86
N GLU A 540 15.36 -28.59 -13.01
CA GLU A 540 16.26 -29.73 -13.25
C GLU A 540 15.90 -30.52 -14.52
N CYS A 541 14.61 -30.61 -14.86
CA CYS A 541 14.16 -31.29 -16.08
C CYS A 541 14.64 -30.60 -17.36
N ASP A 542 14.68 -29.27 -17.39
CA ASP A 542 15.14 -28.50 -18.55
C ASP A 542 16.65 -28.61 -18.71
N TYR A 543 17.38 -28.53 -17.59
CA TYR A 543 18.82 -28.79 -17.53
C TYR A 543 19.14 -30.19 -18.09
N ASN A 544 18.48 -31.22 -17.56
CA ASN A 544 18.70 -32.61 -17.98
C ASN A 544 18.30 -32.86 -19.44
N ASN A 545 17.25 -32.20 -19.93
CA ASN A 545 16.86 -32.29 -21.34
C ASN A 545 17.92 -31.64 -22.24
N ALA A 546 18.37 -30.42 -21.93
CA ALA A 546 19.43 -29.75 -22.68
C ALA A 546 20.72 -30.59 -22.71
N LEU A 547 21.12 -31.16 -21.57
CA LEU A 547 22.25 -32.11 -21.51
C LEU A 547 22.05 -33.31 -22.41
N THR A 548 20.87 -33.94 -22.36
CA THR A 548 20.55 -35.10 -23.18
C THR A 548 20.62 -34.78 -24.66
N GLN A 549 20.03 -33.65 -25.07
CA GLN A 549 20.00 -33.25 -26.48
C GLN A 549 21.40 -32.90 -27.00
N ILE A 550 22.25 -32.23 -26.22
CA ILE A 550 23.64 -31.96 -26.62
C ILE A 550 24.41 -33.28 -26.75
N LYS A 551 24.29 -34.19 -25.77
CA LYS A 551 24.93 -35.52 -25.81
C LYS A 551 24.46 -36.37 -27.00
N LEU A 552 23.21 -36.24 -27.43
CA LEU A 552 22.69 -36.94 -28.61
C LEU A 552 23.21 -36.37 -29.93
N ASN A 553 23.66 -35.12 -29.94
CA ASN A 553 24.21 -34.47 -31.13
C ASN A 553 25.72 -34.73 -31.32
N GLU A 554 26.41 -35.29 -30.31
CA GLU A 554 27.87 -35.43 -30.26
C GLU A 554 28.31 -36.88 -30.05
N MET A 555 29.24 -37.38 -30.87
CA MET A 555 29.85 -38.71 -30.70
C MET A 555 31.07 -38.69 -29.76
N SER A 556 31.66 -37.52 -29.49
CA SER A 556 32.83 -37.36 -28.62
C SER A 556 32.59 -36.23 -27.62
N HIS A 557 32.97 -36.46 -26.36
CA HIS A 557 32.64 -35.56 -25.24
C HIS A 557 33.41 -34.23 -25.22
N LEU A 558 34.10 -33.86 -26.30
CA LEU A 558 35.14 -32.83 -26.27
C LEU A 558 34.82 -31.59 -27.11
N VAL A 559 34.04 -31.64 -28.22
CA VAL A 559 33.82 -30.47 -29.09
C VAL A 559 32.49 -30.49 -29.88
N CYS A 560 31.56 -29.63 -29.45
CA CYS A 560 30.44 -28.92 -30.09
C CYS A 560 30.65 -28.32 -31.48
N ILE A 561 30.22 -28.92 -32.59
CA ILE A 561 30.10 -28.14 -33.85
C ILE A 561 28.65 -27.67 -34.01
N VAL A 562 28.44 -26.35 -34.02
CA VAL A 562 27.12 -25.70 -34.07
C VAL A 562 27.14 -24.52 -35.02
N ASP A 563 25.99 -24.16 -35.58
CA ASP A 563 25.83 -22.87 -36.26
C ASP A 563 25.11 -21.92 -35.31
N GLY A 564 25.61 -20.70 -35.13
CA GLY A 564 24.94 -19.74 -34.25
C GLY A 564 25.36 -18.29 -34.48
N VAL A 565 24.65 -17.37 -33.84
CA VAL A 565 24.88 -15.93 -33.95
C VAL A 565 24.84 -15.30 -32.56
N VAL A 566 25.81 -14.44 -32.29
CA VAL A 566 25.81 -13.50 -31.16
C VAL A 566 25.71 -12.10 -31.75
N ASN A 567 24.60 -11.42 -31.47
CA ASN A 567 24.31 -10.08 -31.98
C ASN A 567 24.39 -9.05 -30.86
N GLY A 568 25.30 -8.09 -30.98
CA GLY A 568 25.42 -7.00 -30.01
C GLY A 568 24.40 -5.89 -30.27
N LEU A 569 23.62 -5.53 -29.25
CA LEU A 569 22.72 -4.38 -29.26
C LEU A 569 23.19 -3.32 -28.24
N GLY A 570 22.58 -2.13 -28.30
CA GLY A 570 23.02 -0.97 -27.50
C GLY A 570 22.95 -1.19 -25.99
N ASP A 571 22.02 -2.02 -25.53
CA ASP A 571 21.79 -2.33 -24.12
C ASP A 571 22.03 -3.81 -23.78
N HIS A 572 21.87 -4.76 -24.70
CA HIS A 572 22.06 -6.19 -24.44
C HIS A 572 22.67 -6.93 -25.63
N CYS A 573 22.87 -8.25 -25.50
CA CYS A 573 23.24 -9.12 -26.61
C CYS A 573 22.20 -10.21 -26.80
N GLU A 574 21.87 -10.50 -28.05
CA GLU A 574 21.04 -11.64 -28.43
C GLU A 574 21.94 -12.81 -28.81
N ILE A 575 21.64 -13.99 -28.29
CA ILE A 575 22.44 -15.19 -28.52
C ILE A 575 21.51 -16.25 -29.09
N ARG A 576 21.94 -16.87 -30.19
CA ARG A 576 21.30 -18.05 -30.78
C ARG A 576 22.36 -19.09 -31.08
N ILE A 577 22.23 -20.27 -30.49
CA ILE A 577 23.10 -21.44 -30.72
C ILE A 577 22.21 -22.54 -31.29
N ASN A 578 22.46 -22.98 -32.52
CA ASN A 578 21.65 -24.02 -33.16
C ASN A 578 22.35 -25.37 -33.10
N PHE A 579 21.69 -26.34 -32.49
CA PHE A 579 22.04 -27.74 -32.58
C PHE A 579 21.14 -28.44 -33.60
N LYS A 580 21.50 -29.66 -34.01
CA LYS A 580 20.79 -30.43 -35.04
C LYS A 580 19.28 -30.57 -34.79
N ASN A 581 18.88 -30.73 -33.53
CA ASN A 581 17.49 -31.02 -33.14
C ASN A 581 16.83 -29.92 -32.29
N PHE A 582 17.57 -28.89 -31.87
CA PHE A 582 17.04 -27.78 -31.05
C PHE A 582 17.96 -26.56 -31.08
N SER A 583 17.46 -25.39 -30.68
CA SER A 583 18.27 -24.17 -30.56
C SER A 583 18.16 -23.57 -29.16
N ILE A 584 19.26 -23.03 -28.65
CA ILE A 584 19.29 -22.18 -27.46
C ILE A 584 19.20 -20.73 -27.94
N HIS A 585 18.16 -20.00 -27.53
CA HIS A 585 17.99 -18.59 -27.85
C HIS A 585 17.64 -17.78 -26.59
N SER A 586 18.35 -16.68 -26.33
CA SER A 586 18.14 -15.81 -25.17
C SER A 586 18.83 -14.46 -25.35
N LYS A 587 18.59 -13.53 -24.43
CA LYS A 587 19.35 -12.29 -24.29
C LYS A 587 20.21 -12.24 -23.03
N THR A 588 21.21 -11.37 -23.05
CA THR A 588 22.00 -11.00 -21.87
C THR A 588 21.26 -9.95 -21.02
N ASP A 589 21.73 -9.74 -19.80
CA ASP A 589 21.28 -8.65 -18.93
C ASP A 589 21.62 -7.29 -19.58
N PRO A 590 20.66 -6.34 -19.65
CA PRO A 590 20.87 -5.00 -20.22
C PRO A 590 21.92 -4.14 -19.52
N SER A 591 22.31 -4.49 -18.30
CA SER A 591 23.18 -3.65 -17.46
C SER A 591 24.69 -3.81 -17.73
N LYS A 592 25.11 -4.73 -18.61
CA LYS A 592 26.53 -5.13 -18.71
C LYS A 592 27.00 -5.49 -20.12
N ASN A 593 27.26 -4.47 -20.96
CA ASN A 593 27.98 -4.66 -22.23
C ASN A 593 29.50 -4.91 -22.06
N GLU A 594 30.04 -4.80 -20.85
CA GLU A 594 31.43 -5.15 -20.55
C GLU A 594 31.75 -6.62 -20.87
N GLY A 595 30.82 -7.53 -20.54
CA GLY A 595 30.97 -8.96 -20.81
C GLY A 595 30.97 -9.28 -22.31
N PHE A 596 30.16 -8.58 -23.10
CA PHE A 596 30.16 -8.70 -24.57
C PHE A 596 31.48 -8.25 -25.18
N ASN A 597 31.98 -7.08 -24.75
CA ASN A 597 33.24 -6.56 -25.26
C ASN A 597 34.41 -7.50 -24.91
N ALA A 598 34.46 -8.00 -23.67
CA ALA A 598 35.44 -8.99 -23.25
C ALA A 598 35.33 -10.30 -24.06
N PHE A 599 34.11 -10.81 -24.26
CA PHE A 599 33.84 -11.98 -25.09
C PHE A 599 34.34 -11.76 -26.52
N LYS A 600 33.98 -10.62 -27.15
CA LYS A 600 34.38 -10.27 -28.52
C LYS A 600 35.90 -10.14 -28.66
N SER A 601 36.58 -9.53 -27.68
CA SER A 601 38.04 -9.43 -27.66
C SER A 601 38.74 -10.78 -27.52
N ALA A 602 38.13 -11.74 -26.82
CA ALA A 602 38.69 -13.08 -26.63
C ALA A 602 38.24 -14.09 -27.71
N TYR A 603 37.21 -13.78 -28.50
CA TYR A 603 36.57 -14.73 -29.42
C TYR A 603 37.47 -15.11 -30.59
N GLN A 604 37.68 -16.42 -30.77
CA GLN A 604 38.49 -17.01 -31.85
C GLN A 604 37.78 -18.23 -32.45
N ASP A 605 36.53 -18.05 -32.91
CA ASP A 605 35.64 -19.08 -33.49
C ASP A 605 35.23 -20.23 -32.56
N HIS A 606 35.88 -20.34 -31.41
CA HIS A 606 35.68 -21.35 -30.38
C HIS A 606 35.28 -20.66 -29.08
N CYS A 607 34.31 -21.22 -28.38
CA CYS A 607 33.91 -20.75 -27.05
C CYS A 607 33.44 -21.91 -26.18
N MET A 608 33.29 -21.67 -24.88
CA MET A 608 32.71 -22.63 -23.96
C MET A 608 31.24 -22.30 -23.71
N LEU A 609 30.41 -23.33 -23.69
CA LEU A 609 29.05 -23.29 -23.15
C LEU A 609 29.02 -23.99 -21.80
N LEU A 610 28.68 -23.23 -20.77
CA LEU A 610 28.38 -23.74 -19.44
C LEU A 610 26.87 -23.80 -19.25
N LEU A 611 26.35 -25.00 -19.04
CA LEU A 611 24.97 -25.20 -18.58
C LEU A 611 24.98 -25.42 -17.08
N GLN A 612 24.14 -24.69 -16.35
CA GLN A 612 24.03 -24.85 -14.89
C GLN A 612 22.59 -24.93 -14.42
N HIS A 613 22.35 -25.65 -13.33
CA HIS A 613 21.07 -25.68 -12.63
C HIS A 613 21.16 -24.93 -11.31
N GLU A 614 20.38 -23.85 -11.17
CA GLU A 614 20.56 -22.84 -10.11
C GLU A 614 20.33 -23.36 -8.68
N LYS A 615 19.55 -24.45 -8.52
CA LYS A 615 19.21 -24.96 -7.17
C LYS A 615 20.13 -26.06 -6.66
N THR A 616 20.86 -26.74 -7.55
CA THR A 616 21.70 -27.89 -7.19
C THR A 616 23.18 -27.66 -7.45
N ASP A 617 23.56 -26.46 -7.90
CA ASP A 617 24.91 -26.10 -8.35
C ASP A 617 25.52 -27.11 -9.35
N GLN A 618 24.67 -27.85 -10.06
CA GLN A 618 25.11 -28.79 -11.09
C GLN A 618 25.50 -28.03 -12.34
N SER A 619 26.67 -28.34 -12.89
CA SER A 619 27.21 -27.69 -14.09
C SER A 619 27.75 -28.69 -15.10
N ALA A 620 27.56 -28.42 -16.38
CA ALA A 620 28.18 -29.17 -17.48
C ALA A 620 28.78 -28.20 -18.51
N VAL A 621 29.90 -28.61 -19.08
CA VAL A 621 30.74 -27.79 -19.96
C VAL A 621 30.84 -28.44 -21.34
N PHE A 622 30.67 -27.63 -22.37
CA PHE A 622 30.82 -28.03 -23.77
C PHE A 622 31.68 -27.01 -24.51
N ASN A 623 32.66 -27.46 -25.29
CA ASN A 623 33.34 -26.58 -26.24
C ASN A 623 32.45 -26.42 -27.47
N LEU A 624 32.30 -25.22 -28.01
CA LEU A 624 31.48 -24.91 -29.18
C LEU A 624 32.35 -24.30 -30.29
N VAL A 625 31.99 -24.58 -31.54
CA VAL A 625 32.58 -24.05 -32.78
C VAL A 625 31.46 -23.59 -33.69
N GLY A 626 31.61 -22.41 -34.31
CA GLY A 626 30.70 -21.93 -35.35
C GLY A 626 29.69 -20.86 -34.93
N LEU A 627 30.03 -20.02 -33.94
CA LEU A 627 29.26 -18.80 -33.67
C LEU A 627 29.76 -17.63 -34.52
N GLN A 628 28.84 -16.89 -35.11
CA GLN A 628 29.14 -15.63 -35.78
C GLN A 628 28.85 -14.48 -34.82
N VAL A 629 29.89 -13.70 -34.48
CA VAL A 629 29.75 -12.49 -33.66
C VAL A 629 29.63 -11.29 -34.58
N ASN A 630 28.45 -10.68 -34.62
CA ASN A 630 28.15 -9.51 -35.47
C ASN A 630 28.30 -8.21 -34.66
#